data_AF-A0A1F9EXE6-F1
#
_entry.id   AF-A0A1F9EXE6-F1
#
_cell.length_a   1.000
_cell.length_b   1.000
_cell.length_c   1.000
_cell.angle_alpha   90.00
_cell.angle_beta   90.00
_cell.angle_gamma   90.00
#
_symmetry.space_group_name_H-M   'P 1'
#
loop_
_entity.id
_entity.type
_entity.pdbx_description
1 polymer ?
#
loop_
_entity_poly.entity_id
_entity_poly.type
_entity_poly.pdbx_seq_one_letter_code
_entity_poly.pdbx_strand_id
1 'polypeptide(L)'
;MKEQEPMAPPSAMPVAETMAVADQGGGGAFDFLGDAIDGAFAKKSAPHRAEARPPPPPPPPPLDKPADTDADRPKPLESSEGGKPAKRQVIYTGSVQVLVTNVVESADKLQAKAEELGGFMLNRTGNTSSNNVTITVRIPAERFYLVVKELAVFGQVINEQLSANDVTKQLFDLELRLETAEKSRQRLLDLLKSATKMEEILQIENQVRRLTDEIERMKGELRFLQDQVAFSTLTVSFFSNAPPPTPGPMRTRSRFEWINQVGVEQVLGGF
;
A
#
# COMPACT_ATOMS: atom_id res chain seq x y z
N MET A 1 -25.29 51.14 -36.11
CA MET A 1 -24.93 49.75 -35.72
C MET A 1 -23.70 49.83 -34.83
N LYS A 2 -23.91 49.54 -33.54
CA LYS A 2 -22.97 49.22 -32.46
C LYS A 2 -21.74 50.14 -32.24
N GLU A 3 -21.89 51.00 -31.23
CA GLU A 3 -20.82 51.52 -30.37
C GLU A 3 -20.01 50.38 -29.74
N GLN A 4 -18.69 50.57 -29.66
CA GLN A 4 -17.77 49.79 -28.82
C GLN A 4 -17.06 50.75 -27.88
N GLU A 5 -17.37 50.65 -26.60
CA GLU A 5 -16.69 51.35 -25.50
C GLU A 5 -15.26 50.82 -25.31
N PRO A 6 -14.27 51.68 -25.01
CA PRO A 6 -12.94 51.23 -24.60
C PRO A 6 -12.91 50.78 -23.14
N MET A 7 -12.49 49.54 -22.94
CA MET A 7 -12.32 48.83 -21.67
C MET A 7 -11.22 49.48 -20.81
N ALA A 8 -11.58 49.92 -19.60
CA ALA A 8 -10.67 50.51 -18.62
C ALA A 8 -9.69 49.47 -18.02
N PRO A 9 -8.44 49.85 -17.67
CA PRO A 9 -7.47 48.97 -17.04
C PRO A 9 -7.81 48.74 -15.54
N PRO A 10 -7.52 47.56 -14.97
CA PRO A 10 -7.79 47.30 -13.55
C PRO A 10 -6.85 48.10 -12.65
N SER A 11 -7.47 48.87 -11.74
CA SER A 11 -6.85 49.68 -10.70
C SER A 11 -5.93 48.84 -9.79
N ALA A 12 -4.72 49.35 -9.58
CA ALA A 12 -3.81 48.92 -8.54
C ALA A 12 -4.42 49.17 -7.15
N MET A 13 -4.46 48.13 -6.31
CA MET A 13 -4.75 48.26 -4.89
C MET A 13 -3.45 48.51 -4.09
N PRO A 14 -3.51 49.28 -2.98
CA PRO A 14 -2.34 49.74 -2.25
C PRO A 14 -1.74 48.65 -1.35
N VAL A 15 -0.43 48.77 -1.16
CA VAL A 15 0.40 48.04 -0.19
C VAL A 15 -0.11 48.34 1.21
N ALA A 16 -0.62 47.33 1.91
CA ALA A 16 -0.95 47.41 3.32
C ALA A 16 0.24 46.96 4.18
N GLU A 17 0.56 47.86 5.09
CA GLU A 17 1.63 47.88 6.06
C GLU A 17 1.42 46.87 7.20
N THR A 18 2.54 46.52 7.81
CA THR A 18 2.75 45.57 8.90
C THR A 18 1.85 45.77 10.13
N MET A 19 1.30 44.69 10.68
CA MET A 19 0.94 44.63 12.11
C MET A 19 1.11 43.21 12.67
N ALA A 20 1.85 43.15 13.79
CA ALA A 20 2.25 41.96 14.50
C ALA A 20 1.05 41.19 15.11
N VAL A 21 1.05 39.87 14.95
CA VAL A 21 0.15 38.97 15.67
C VAL A 21 0.93 38.35 16.83
N ALA A 22 0.42 38.59 18.03
CA ALA A 22 0.89 38.02 19.27
C ALA A 22 0.60 36.52 19.33
N ASP A 23 1.64 35.79 19.73
CA ASP A 23 1.66 34.37 20.07
C ASP A 23 0.94 34.15 21.40
N GLN A 24 -0.17 33.39 21.39
CA GLN A 24 -0.78 32.81 22.58
C GLN A 24 -0.90 31.29 22.39
N GLY A 25 0.11 30.59 22.89
CA GLY A 25 0.09 29.14 23.07
C GLY A 25 -0.83 28.74 24.23
N GLY A 26 -1.96 28.13 23.91
CA GLY A 26 -2.84 27.44 24.86
C GLY A 26 -2.38 26.00 25.06
N GLY A 27 -1.57 25.76 26.10
CA GLY A 27 -1.26 24.42 26.62
C GLY A 27 -2.15 24.10 27.82
N GLY A 28 -3.12 23.20 27.64
CA GLY A 28 -3.97 22.70 28.72
C GLY A 28 -3.21 21.76 29.64
N ALA A 29 -2.96 22.20 30.87
CA ALA A 29 -2.51 21.37 31.98
C ALA A 29 -3.73 20.78 32.71
N PHE A 30 -3.75 19.46 32.84
CA PHE A 30 -4.73 18.74 33.64
C PHE A 30 -4.20 18.62 35.08
N ASP A 31 -4.86 19.32 36.01
CA ASP A 31 -4.65 19.21 37.45
C ASP A 31 -5.22 17.90 37.99
N PHE A 32 -4.35 17.04 38.54
CA PHE A 32 -4.75 15.96 39.45
C PHE A 32 -4.20 16.25 40.84
N LEU A 33 -5.15 16.39 41.76
CA LEU A 33 -5.01 16.51 43.21
C LEU A 33 -4.14 15.38 43.79
N GLY A 34 -3.15 15.72 44.62
CA GLY A 34 -2.30 14.74 45.30
C GLY A 34 -1.44 15.38 46.40
N ASP A 35 -2.03 15.40 47.59
CA ASP A 35 -1.59 16.02 48.84
C ASP A 35 -0.16 15.65 49.29
N ALA A 36 0.47 16.60 49.96
CA ALA A 36 1.82 16.52 50.49
C ALA A 36 1.84 15.83 51.86
N ILE A 37 2.83 14.96 52.07
CA ILE A 37 3.32 14.65 53.42
C ILE A 37 4.85 14.51 53.36
N ASP A 38 5.49 15.52 53.93
CA ASP A 38 6.89 15.53 54.33
C ASP A 38 7.17 14.48 55.40
N GLY A 39 8.34 13.83 55.32
CA GLY A 39 8.78 12.83 56.29
C GLY A 39 10.22 12.42 56.06
N ALA A 40 11.13 13.10 56.75
CA ALA A 40 12.57 13.04 56.58
C ALA A 40 13.29 11.74 57.03
N PHE A 41 14.55 11.67 56.61
CA PHE A 41 15.72 11.00 57.23
C PHE A 41 16.21 9.64 56.72
N ALA A 42 17.48 9.71 56.26
CA ALA A 42 18.61 8.85 56.62
C ALA A 42 19.02 7.68 55.69
N LYS A 43 20.11 7.96 54.96
CA LYS A 43 21.30 7.12 54.71
C LYS A 43 21.20 5.64 55.10
N LYS A 44 21.32 4.73 54.13
CA LYS A 44 22.36 3.68 54.14
C LYS A 44 22.49 2.96 52.79
N SER A 45 23.65 3.11 52.19
CA SER A 45 24.21 2.26 51.15
C SER A 45 24.69 0.93 51.74
N ALA A 46 24.33 -0.20 51.08
CA ALA A 46 25.06 -1.48 50.95
C ALA A 46 24.12 -2.55 50.32
N PRO A 47 24.62 -3.72 49.87
CA PRO A 47 25.41 -3.96 48.67
C PRO A 47 24.69 -4.91 47.69
N HIS A 48 25.25 -5.08 46.49
CA HIS A 48 24.85 -6.12 45.53
C HIS A 48 24.78 -7.51 46.19
N ARG A 49 23.57 -8.06 46.31
CA ARG A 49 23.34 -9.49 46.57
C ARG A 49 23.57 -10.22 45.25
N ALA A 50 24.71 -10.90 45.14
CA ALA A 50 24.93 -11.92 44.13
C ALA A 50 23.94 -13.06 44.39
N GLU A 51 22.96 -13.23 43.51
CA GLU A 51 22.10 -14.42 43.48
C GLU A 51 22.92 -15.60 42.95
N ALA A 52 23.15 -16.58 43.84
CA ALA A 52 23.73 -17.86 43.50
C ALA A 52 22.78 -18.62 42.57
N ARG A 53 23.30 -19.09 41.43
CA ARG A 53 22.57 -20.00 40.52
C ARG A 53 22.31 -21.32 41.27
N PRO A 54 21.10 -21.91 41.18
CA PRO A 54 20.88 -23.24 41.73
C PRO A 54 21.77 -24.28 40.99
N PRO A 55 22.28 -25.31 41.68
CA PRO A 55 23.09 -26.35 41.04
C PRO A 55 22.25 -27.17 40.05
N PRO A 56 22.86 -27.69 38.96
CA PRO A 56 22.15 -28.54 38.00
C PRO A 56 21.71 -29.86 38.65
N PRO A 57 20.54 -30.41 38.26
CA PRO A 57 20.08 -31.70 38.77
C PRO A 57 21.01 -32.85 38.30
N PRO A 58 21.13 -33.94 39.08
CA PRO A 58 21.95 -35.09 38.71
C PRO A 58 21.42 -35.80 37.45
N PRO A 59 22.30 -36.45 36.66
CA PRO A 59 21.89 -37.19 35.47
C PRO A 59 21.03 -38.40 35.83
N PRO A 60 20.02 -38.76 35.02
CA PRO A 60 19.19 -39.94 35.25
C PRO A 60 20.00 -41.24 35.06
N PRO A 61 19.62 -42.33 35.77
CA PRO A 61 20.29 -43.62 35.65
C PRO A 61 20.13 -44.21 34.23
N PRO A 62 21.08 -45.05 33.77
CA PRO A 62 21.00 -45.68 32.45
C PRO A 62 19.76 -46.57 32.30
N LEU A 63 19.00 -46.36 31.23
CA LEU A 63 17.88 -47.21 30.82
C LEU A 63 18.42 -48.54 30.26
N ASP A 64 18.17 -49.63 30.98
CA ASP A 64 18.30 -50.98 30.44
C ASP A 64 17.27 -51.24 29.32
N LYS A 65 17.67 -52.09 28.38
CA LYS A 65 16.98 -52.43 27.12
C LYS A 65 15.52 -52.88 27.32
N PRO A 66 14.62 -52.66 26.32
CA PRO A 66 13.20 -52.95 26.48
C PRO A 66 12.93 -54.46 26.40
N ALA A 67 12.13 -54.95 27.34
CA ALA A 67 11.42 -56.21 27.23
C ALA A 67 10.07 -55.94 26.53
N ASP A 68 9.77 -56.74 25.51
CA ASP A 68 8.47 -56.82 24.84
C ASP A 68 7.38 -57.18 25.85
N THR A 69 6.34 -56.36 26.04
CA THR A 69 4.94 -56.83 26.23
C THR A 69 3.92 -55.67 26.08
N ASP A 70 2.88 -55.97 25.30
CA ASP A 70 1.50 -55.47 25.29
C ASP A 70 1.13 -54.00 24.99
N ALA A 71 0.52 -53.86 23.79
CA ALA A 71 -0.91 -53.56 23.63
C ALA A 71 -1.59 -52.74 24.75
N ASP A 72 -1.60 -51.42 24.58
CA ASP A 72 -2.78 -50.55 24.61
C ASP A 72 -2.33 -49.10 24.69
N ARG A 73 -1.83 -48.57 23.56
CA ARG A 73 -1.53 -47.14 23.43
C ARG A 73 -2.49 -46.59 22.38
N PRO A 74 -3.34 -45.59 22.69
CA PRO A 74 -4.11 -44.92 21.66
C PRO A 74 -3.10 -44.35 20.65
N LYS A 75 -3.22 -44.82 19.40
CA LYS A 75 -2.40 -44.36 18.28
C LYS A 75 -2.42 -42.83 18.28
N PRO A 76 -1.27 -42.15 18.20
CA PRO A 76 -1.25 -40.72 17.89
C PRO A 76 -2.15 -40.53 16.67
N LEU A 77 -3.16 -39.67 16.80
CA LEU A 77 -4.04 -39.28 15.71
C LEU A 77 -3.15 -39.00 14.51
N GLU A 78 -3.22 -39.88 13.52
CA GLU A 78 -2.62 -39.68 12.22
C GLU A 78 -3.10 -38.31 11.77
N SER A 79 -2.16 -37.38 11.76
CA SER A 79 -2.29 -36.11 11.09
C SER A 79 -2.75 -36.40 9.67
N SER A 80 -4.06 -36.22 9.47
CA SER A 80 -4.81 -36.22 8.21
C SER A 80 -3.89 -36.24 6.97
N GLU A 81 -3.68 -37.43 6.43
CA GLU A 81 -3.14 -37.58 5.09
C GLU A 81 -4.12 -36.97 4.07
N GLY A 82 -3.56 -36.23 3.11
CA GLY A 82 -4.08 -36.30 1.74
C GLY A 82 -5.20 -35.34 1.36
N GLY A 83 -5.36 -34.21 2.03
CA GLY A 83 -5.96 -33.06 1.36
C GLY A 83 -5.04 -32.63 0.22
N LYS A 84 -5.46 -32.74 -1.05
CA LYS A 84 -4.80 -32.05 -2.19
C LYS A 84 -4.34 -30.67 -1.70
N PRO A 85 -3.10 -30.22 -1.96
CA PRO A 85 -2.68 -28.91 -1.50
C PRO A 85 -3.71 -27.92 -2.04
N ALA A 86 -4.55 -27.38 -1.14
CA ALA A 86 -5.54 -26.39 -1.50
C ALA A 86 -4.75 -25.29 -2.21
N LYS A 87 -5.18 -24.94 -3.43
CA LYS A 87 -4.49 -23.93 -4.24
C LYS A 87 -4.38 -22.68 -3.37
N ARG A 88 -3.16 -22.38 -2.92
CA ARG A 88 -2.91 -21.24 -2.04
C ARG A 88 -3.30 -19.98 -2.78
N GLN A 89 -4.08 -19.15 -2.11
CA GLN A 89 -4.52 -17.86 -2.64
C GLN A 89 -3.53 -16.82 -2.15
N VAL A 90 -2.61 -16.42 -3.02
CA VAL A 90 -1.52 -15.50 -2.67
C VAL A 90 -1.62 -14.25 -3.51
N ILE A 91 -1.64 -13.10 -2.87
CA ILE A 91 -1.57 -11.79 -3.51
C ILE A 91 -0.10 -11.40 -3.62
N TYR A 92 0.36 -11.14 -4.84
CA TYR A 92 1.69 -10.58 -5.06
C TYR A 92 1.60 -9.09 -5.37
N THR A 93 2.41 -8.32 -4.66
CA THR A 93 2.63 -6.90 -4.92
C THR A 93 4.12 -6.64 -5.05
N GLY A 94 4.50 -5.82 -6.02
CA GLY A 94 5.89 -5.44 -6.25
C GLY A 94 6.03 -3.96 -6.51
N SER A 95 7.05 -3.34 -5.92
CA SER A 95 7.54 -2.02 -6.34
C SER A 95 9.00 -2.11 -6.70
N VAL A 96 9.34 -1.72 -7.93
CA VAL A 96 10.70 -1.80 -8.47
C VAL A 96 11.13 -0.43 -8.98
N GLN A 97 12.34 -0.03 -8.64
CA GLN A 97 12.98 1.18 -9.15
C GLN A 97 14.11 0.76 -10.08
N VAL A 98 14.06 1.23 -11.33
CA VAL A 98 15.03 0.84 -12.36
C VAL A 98 15.68 2.08 -12.95
N LEU A 99 17.01 2.09 -12.97
CA LEU A 99 17.81 3.08 -13.66
C LEU A 99 17.94 2.66 -15.14
N VAL A 100 17.49 3.51 -16.05
CA VAL A 100 17.51 3.25 -17.50
C VAL A 100 18.06 4.44 -18.27
N THR A 101 18.55 4.22 -19.48
CA THR A 101 19.04 5.31 -20.35
C THR A 101 17.89 6.07 -21.01
N ASN A 102 16.89 5.34 -21.53
CA ASN A 102 15.67 5.92 -22.10
C ASN A 102 14.45 5.41 -21.34
N VAL A 103 13.81 6.33 -20.63
CA VAL A 103 12.68 6.07 -19.73
C VAL A 103 11.40 5.77 -20.50
N VAL A 104 11.19 6.45 -21.62
CA VAL A 104 9.98 6.30 -22.45
C VAL A 104 9.99 4.94 -23.14
N GLU A 105 11.09 4.60 -23.81
CA GLU A 105 11.24 3.31 -24.49
C GLU A 105 11.15 2.12 -23.52
N SER A 106 11.71 2.25 -22.32
CA SER A 106 11.67 1.18 -21.31
C SER A 106 10.25 0.96 -20.79
N ALA A 107 9.50 2.04 -20.59
CA ALA A 107 8.10 1.96 -20.18
C ALA A 107 7.23 1.33 -21.29
N ASP A 108 7.46 1.65 -22.56
CA ASP A 108 6.73 1.07 -23.68
C ASP A 108 7.02 -0.43 -23.84
N LYS A 109 8.29 -0.83 -23.70
CA LYS A 109 8.69 -2.25 -23.71
C LYS A 109 8.06 -3.04 -22.57
N LEU A 110 8.03 -2.46 -21.36
CA LEU A 110 7.38 -3.10 -20.21
C LEU A 110 5.87 -3.26 -20.44
N GLN A 111 5.22 -2.24 -20.99
CA GLN A 111 3.80 -2.30 -21.31
C GLN A 111 3.52 -3.42 -22.33
N ALA A 112 4.26 -3.45 -23.44
CA ALA A 112 4.10 -4.48 -24.47
C ALA A 112 4.33 -5.89 -23.90
N LYS A 113 5.33 -6.07 -23.03
CA LYS A 113 5.63 -7.36 -22.42
C LYS A 113 4.56 -7.80 -21.43
N ALA A 114 4.00 -6.86 -20.67
CA ALA A 114 2.89 -7.14 -19.77
C ALA A 114 1.64 -7.58 -20.55
N GLU A 115 1.32 -6.90 -21.65
CA GLU A 115 0.21 -7.26 -22.53
C GLU A 115 0.40 -8.63 -23.19
N GLU A 116 1.62 -8.96 -23.63
CA GLU A 116 1.97 -10.29 -24.18
C GLU A 116 1.68 -11.42 -23.18
N LEU A 117 1.93 -11.17 -21.89
CA LEU A 117 1.73 -12.15 -20.82
C LEU A 117 0.30 -12.18 -20.27
N GLY A 118 -0.64 -11.50 -20.93
CA GLY A 118 -2.06 -11.44 -20.53
C GLY A 118 -2.33 -10.48 -19.37
N GLY A 119 -1.40 -9.57 -19.09
CA GLY A 119 -1.58 -8.44 -18.19
C GLY A 119 -2.09 -7.19 -18.91
N PHE A 120 -2.30 -6.13 -18.15
CA PHE A 120 -2.70 -4.83 -18.68
C PHE A 120 -2.12 -3.70 -17.83
N MET A 121 -1.93 -2.54 -18.45
CA MET A 121 -1.50 -1.32 -17.77
C MET A 121 -2.70 -0.68 -17.05
N LEU A 122 -2.53 -0.37 -15.77
CA LEU A 122 -3.55 0.29 -14.96
C LEU A 122 -3.38 1.81 -14.96
N ASN A 123 -2.13 2.27 -14.81
CA ASN A 123 -1.81 3.69 -14.79
C ASN A 123 -0.38 3.91 -15.28
N ARG A 124 -0.15 5.03 -15.96
CA ARG A 124 1.16 5.53 -16.33
C ARG A 124 1.23 7.02 -16.03
N THR A 125 2.18 7.40 -15.21
CA THR A 125 2.43 8.79 -14.83
C THR A 125 3.88 9.10 -15.12
N GLY A 126 4.12 10.05 -16.01
CA GLY A 126 5.46 10.47 -16.40
C GLY A 126 5.59 11.97 -16.41
N ASN A 127 6.78 12.47 -16.10
CA ASN A 127 7.11 13.88 -16.25
C ASN A 127 8.28 14.01 -17.22
N THR A 128 7.99 14.61 -18.38
CA THR A 128 8.95 14.86 -19.47
C THR A 128 10.11 15.76 -19.03
N SER A 129 9.91 16.62 -18.03
CA SER A 129 10.94 17.54 -17.54
C SER A 129 11.94 16.86 -16.61
N SER A 130 11.49 15.90 -15.80
CA SER A 130 12.32 15.19 -14.80
C SER A 130 12.77 13.80 -15.22
N ASN A 131 12.53 13.39 -16.48
CA ASN A 131 12.91 12.07 -17.02
C ASN A 131 12.62 10.92 -16.05
N ASN A 132 11.40 10.91 -15.51
CA ASN A 132 10.92 9.86 -14.63
C ASN A 132 9.52 9.41 -15.09
N VAL A 133 9.32 8.10 -15.11
CA VAL A 133 8.03 7.49 -15.46
C VAL A 133 7.74 6.41 -14.46
N THR A 134 6.58 6.49 -13.83
CA THR A 134 6.03 5.41 -13.01
C THR A 134 4.89 4.76 -13.77
N ILE A 135 4.94 3.45 -13.90
CA ILE A 135 3.92 2.64 -14.53
C ILE A 135 3.44 1.57 -13.55
N THR A 136 2.13 1.43 -13.45
CA THR A 136 1.49 0.40 -12.64
C THR A 136 0.79 -0.57 -13.58
N VAL A 137 1.14 -1.83 -13.46
CA VAL A 137 0.70 -2.90 -14.35
C VAL A 137 0.08 -4.02 -13.51
N ARG A 138 -1.00 -4.60 -14.03
CA ARG A 138 -1.64 -5.81 -13.51
C ARG A 138 -1.20 -7.01 -14.36
N ILE A 139 -0.63 -8.03 -13.73
CA ILE A 139 -0.08 -9.20 -14.41
C ILE A 139 -0.66 -10.45 -13.76
N PRO A 140 -1.01 -11.51 -14.51
CA PRO A 140 -1.41 -12.78 -13.92
C PRO A 140 -0.40 -13.29 -12.89
N ALA A 141 -0.88 -13.74 -11.72
CA ALA A 141 0.00 -14.10 -10.60
C ALA A 141 1.05 -15.18 -10.94
N GLU A 142 0.71 -16.10 -11.83
CA GLU A 142 1.61 -17.16 -12.30
C GLU A 142 2.82 -16.63 -13.10
N ARG A 143 2.69 -15.43 -13.70
CA ARG A 143 3.71 -14.79 -14.54
C ARG A 143 4.45 -13.65 -13.84
N PHE A 144 4.05 -13.28 -12.63
CA PHE A 144 4.61 -12.15 -11.89
C PHE A 144 6.14 -12.22 -11.75
N TYR A 145 6.67 -13.35 -11.27
CA TYR A 145 8.12 -13.53 -11.08
C TYR A 145 8.91 -13.52 -12.40
N LEU A 146 8.29 -13.90 -13.52
CA LEU A 146 8.95 -13.85 -14.83
C LEU A 146 9.15 -12.40 -15.25
N VAL A 147 8.12 -11.56 -15.11
CA VAL A 147 8.21 -10.13 -15.45
C VAL A 147 9.23 -9.41 -14.56
N VAL A 148 9.25 -9.69 -13.26
CA VAL A 148 10.25 -9.09 -12.35
C VAL A 148 11.67 -9.46 -12.76
N LYS A 149 11.93 -10.71 -13.16
CA LYS A 149 13.26 -11.11 -13.66
C LYS A 149 13.62 -10.42 -14.98
N GLU A 150 12.66 -10.26 -15.89
CA GLU A 150 12.86 -9.54 -17.14
C GLU A 150 13.12 -8.04 -16.92
N LEU A 151 12.58 -7.45 -15.84
CA LEU A 151 12.86 -6.06 -15.47
C LEU A 151 14.35 -5.78 -15.24
N ALA A 152 15.07 -6.75 -14.66
CA ALA A 152 16.50 -6.64 -14.44
C ALA A 152 17.33 -6.62 -15.75
N VAL A 153 16.73 -6.98 -16.90
CA VAL A 153 17.38 -6.94 -18.20
C VAL A 153 17.28 -5.55 -18.85
N PHE A 154 16.23 -4.78 -18.55
CA PHE A 154 16.03 -3.45 -19.15
C PHE A 154 16.96 -2.38 -18.57
N GLY A 155 17.48 -2.57 -17.37
CA GLY A 155 18.35 -1.60 -16.70
C GLY A 155 18.85 -2.07 -15.35
N GLN A 156 19.48 -1.16 -14.61
CA GLN A 156 19.99 -1.46 -13.28
C GLN A 156 18.88 -1.27 -12.24
N VAL A 157 18.51 -2.35 -11.54
CA VAL A 157 17.56 -2.28 -10.44
C VAL A 157 18.23 -1.60 -9.24
N ILE A 158 17.68 -0.46 -8.82
CA ILE A 158 18.17 0.33 -7.69
C ILE A 158 17.56 -0.18 -6.39
N ASN A 159 16.26 -0.47 -6.44
CA ASN A 159 15.48 -0.92 -5.31
C ASN A 159 14.38 -1.87 -5.78
N GLU A 160 14.15 -2.92 -5.01
CA GLU A 160 13.17 -3.96 -5.31
C GLU A 160 12.50 -4.39 -4.00
N GLN A 161 11.19 -4.19 -3.94
CA GLN A 161 10.36 -4.63 -2.82
C GLN A 161 9.26 -5.53 -3.36
N LEU A 162 9.33 -6.82 -3.05
CA LEU A 162 8.31 -7.81 -3.37
C LEU A 162 7.64 -8.27 -2.09
N SER A 163 6.31 -8.31 -2.10
CA SER A 163 5.51 -8.82 -1.00
C SER A 163 4.56 -9.89 -1.53
N ALA A 164 4.47 -10.99 -0.79
CA ALA A 164 3.52 -12.06 -1.02
C ALA A 164 2.67 -12.21 0.24
N ASN A 165 1.35 -12.07 0.10
CA ASN A 165 0.42 -12.22 1.21
C ASN A 165 -0.50 -13.42 0.95
N ASP A 166 -0.46 -14.41 1.83
CA ASP A 166 -1.37 -15.57 1.77
C ASP A 166 -2.72 -15.19 2.39
N VAL A 167 -3.72 -15.05 1.52
CA VAL A 167 -5.10 -14.72 1.89
C VAL A 167 -6.02 -15.93 1.84
N THR A 168 -5.48 -17.15 1.77
CA THR A 168 -6.28 -18.39 1.69
C THR A 168 -7.28 -18.49 2.84
N LYS A 169 -6.83 -18.20 4.06
CA LYS A 169 -7.70 -18.20 5.24
C LYS A 169 -8.76 -17.10 5.16
N GLN A 170 -8.38 -15.89 4.76
CA GLN A 170 -9.31 -14.75 4.69
C GLN A 170 -10.42 -14.98 3.66
N LEU A 171 -10.08 -15.50 2.48
CA LEU A 171 -11.07 -15.85 1.46
C LEU A 171 -12.03 -16.92 1.95
N PHE A 172 -11.51 -18.00 2.55
CA PHE A 172 -12.34 -19.07 3.09
C PHE A 172 -13.27 -18.57 4.21
N ASP A 173 -12.76 -17.75 5.13
CA ASP A 173 -13.54 -17.17 6.22
C ASP A 173 -14.64 -16.23 5.68
N LEU A 174 -14.35 -15.42 4.64
CA LEU A 174 -15.32 -14.55 3.99
C LEU A 174 -16.42 -15.34 3.26
N GLU A 175 -16.06 -16.40 2.53
CA GLU A 175 -17.00 -17.29 1.86
C GLU A 175 -17.97 -17.93 2.86
N LEU A 176 -17.46 -18.45 3.97
CA LEU A 176 -18.28 -19.08 5.01
C LEU A 176 -19.21 -18.07 5.71
N ARG A 177 -18.70 -16.86 5.98
CA ARG A 177 -19.52 -15.77 6.56
C ARG A 177 -20.62 -15.34 5.61
N LEU A 178 -20.30 -15.18 4.33
CA LEU A 178 -21.28 -14.84 3.29
C LEU A 178 -22.38 -15.90 3.19
N GLU A 179 -22.02 -17.17 3.13
CA GLU A 179 -22.99 -18.27 3.08
C GLU A 179 -23.89 -18.29 4.33
N THR A 180 -23.31 -18.06 5.51
CA THR A 180 -24.05 -18.00 6.77
C THR A 180 -25.01 -16.82 6.82
N ALA A 181 -24.59 -15.65 6.34
CA ALA A 181 -25.43 -14.45 6.27
C ALA A 181 -26.57 -14.62 5.28
N GLU A 182 -26.33 -15.23 4.11
CA GLU A 182 -27.36 -15.51 3.10
C GLU A 182 -28.41 -16.49 3.63
N LYS A 183 -27.99 -17.57 4.30
CA LYS A 183 -28.92 -18.51 4.97
C LYS A 183 -29.72 -17.82 6.06
N SER A 184 -29.10 -16.93 6.84
CA SER A 184 -29.79 -16.17 7.90
C SER A 184 -30.83 -15.22 7.31
N ARG A 185 -30.49 -14.50 6.23
CA ARG A 185 -31.42 -13.65 5.50
C ARG A 185 -32.59 -14.46 4.94
N GLN A 186 -32.32 -15.64 4.37
CA GLN A 186 -33.37 -16.51 3.84
C GLN A 186 -34.36 -16.94 4.92
N ARG A 187 -33.87 -17.34 6.11
CA ARG A 187 -34.73 -17.67 7.25
C ARG A 187 -35.60 -16.49 7.69
N LEU A 188 -35.05 -15.27 7.71
CA LEU A 188 -35.83 -14.08 8.02
C LEU A 188 -36.91 -13.80 6.97
N LEU A 189 -36.61 -13.98 5.69
CA LEU A 189 -37.60 -13.87 4.61
C LEU A 189 -38.72 -14.92 4.75
N ASP A 190 -38.39 -16.13 5.20
CA ASP A 190 -39.39 -17.16 5.45
C ASP A 190 -40.26 -16.84 6.68
N LEU A 191 -39.67 -16.29 7.75
CA LEU A 191 -40.42 -15.77 8.91
C LEU A 191 -41.35 -14.62 8.51
N LEU A 192 -40.89 -13.72 7.64
CA LEU A 192 -41.67 -12.59 7.14
C LEU A 192 -42.96 -13.05 6.45
N LYS A 193 -42.91 -14.15 5.68
CA LYS A 193 -44.11 -14.72 5.01
C LYS A 193 -45.18 -15.20 5.99
N SER A 194 -44.78 -15.60 7.19
CA SER A 194 -45.67 -16.08 8.25
C SER A 194 -46.07 -15.00 9.27
N ALA A 195 -45.44 -13.82 9.22
CA ALA A 195 -45.67 -12.75 10.17
C ALA A 195 -47.04 -12.09 9.92
N THR A 196 -47.79 -11.85 10.99
CA THR A 196 -49.13 -11.25 10.93
C THR A 196 -49.23 -9.92 11.66
N LYS A 197 -48.31 -9.63 12.59
CA LYS A 197 -48.26 -8.36 13.32
C LYS A 197 -47.39 -7.35 12.57
N MET A 198 -47.89 -6.13 12.41
CA MET A 198 -47.17 -5.04 11.75
C MET A 198 -45.80 -4.75 12.38
N GLU A 199 -45.73 -4.74 13.71
CA GLU A 199 -44.46 -4.52 14.44
C GLU A 199 -43.41 -5.59 14.11
N GLU A 200 -43.81 -6.87 14.05
CA GLU A 200 -42.93 -7.99 13.71
C GLU A 200 -42.45 -7.88 12.26
N ILE A 201 -43.33 -7.49 11.33
CA ILE A 201 -42.99 -7.25 9.92
C ILE A 201 -41.91 -6.18 9.80
N LEU A 202 -42.13 -5.00 10.41
CA LEU A 202 -41.18 -3.89 10.35
C LEU A 202 -39.82 -4.26 10.95
N GLN A 203 -39.81 -5.01 12.06
CA GLN A 203 -38.57 -5.47 12.68
C GLN A 203 -37.80 -6.46 11.78
N ILE A 204 -38.50 -7.41 11.16
CA ILE A 204 -37.88 -8.38 10.24
C ILE A 204 -37.35 -7.68 8.99
N GLU A 205 -38.12 -6.76 8.39
CA GLU A 205 -37.68 -5.98 7.22
C GLU A 205 -36.41 -5.16 7.50
N ASN A 206 -36.36 -4.50 8.66
CA ASN A 206 -35.17 -3.77 9.09
C ASN A 206 -33.95 -4.70 9.21
N GLN A 207 -34.13 -5.90 9.74
CA GLN A 207 -33.04 -6.87 9.87
C GLN A 207 -32.62 -7.45 8.51
N VAL A 208 -33.58 -7.74 7.61
CA VAL A 208 -33.30 -8.18 6.25
C VAL A 208 -32.50 -7.12 5.49
N ARG A 209 -32.86 -5.84 5.64
CA ARG A 209 -32.12 -4.73 5.02
C ARG A 209 -30.68 -4.69 5.53
N ARG A 210 -30.47 -4.76 6.85
CA ARG A 210 -29.13 -4.79 7.46
C ARG A 210 -28.27 -5.94 6.94
N LEU A 211 -28.81 -7.16 6.91
CA LEU A 211 -28.08 -8.32 6.38
C LEU A 211 -27.81 -8.20 4.88
N THR A 212 -28.71 -7.58 4.13
CA THR A 212 -28.50 -7.35 2.69
C THR A 212 -27.32 -6.42 2.48
N ASP A 213 -27.27 -5.30 3.20
CA ASP A 213 -26.14 -4.36 3.12
C ASP A 213 -24.81 -5.04 3.51
N GLU A 214 -24.83 -5.92 4.53
CA GLU A 214 -23.67 -6.70 4.96
C GLU A 214 -23.21 -7.72 3.90
N ILE A 215 -24.16 -8.46 3.30
CA ILE A 215 -23.90 -9.43 2.23
C ILE A 215 -23.28 -8.73 1.01
N GLU A 216 -23.81 -7.57 0.61
CA GLU A 216 -23.27 -6.83 -0.54
C GLU A 216 -21.85 -6.31 -0.26
N ARG A 217 -21.56 -5.88 0.97
CA ARG A 217 -20.18 -5.53 1.37
C ARG A 217 -19.24 -6.73 1.30
N MET A 218 -19.63 -7.87 1.87
CA MET A 218 -18.82 -9.10 1.84
C MET A 218 -18.61 -9.61 0.41
N LYS A 219 -19.62 -9.51 -0.46
CA LYS A 219 -19.50 -9.83 -1.90
C LYS A 219 -18.50 -8.92 -2.60
N GLY A 220 -18.53 -7.62 -2.30
CA GLY A 220 -17.56 -6.67 -2.82
C GLY A 220 -16.13 -7.00 -2.39
N GLU A 221 -15.92 -7.26 -1.10
CA GLU A 221 -14.61 -7.63 -0.56
C GLU A 221 -14.07 -8.93 -1.16
N LEU A 222 -14.94 -9.95 -1.29
CA LEU A 222 -14.59 -11.23 -1.87
C LEU A 222 -14.16 -11.07 -3.34
N ARG A 223 -14.92 -10.32 -4.15
CA ARG A 223 -14.54 -10.02 -5.55
C ARG A 223 -13.19 -9.32 -5.63
N PHE A 224 -12.98 -8.32 -4.78
CA PHE A 224 -11.73 -7.58 -4.73
C PHE A 224 -10.52 -8.47 -4.40
N LEU A 225 -10.64 -9.34 -3.40
CA LEU A 225 -9.57 -10.29 -3.05
C LEU A 225 -9.32 -11.31 -4.16
N GLN A 226 -10.38 -11.85 -4.78
CA GLN A 226 -10.25 -12.77 -5.91
C GLN A 226 -9.51 -12.11 -7.09
N ASP A 227 -9.82 -10.85 -7.42
CA ASP A 227 -9.13 -10.09 -8.45
C ASP A 227 -7.65 -9.86 -8.10
N GLN A 228 -7.33 -9.60 -6.82
CA GLN A 228 -5.94 -9.45 -6.36
C GLN A 228 -5.14 -10.76 -6.40
N VAL A 229 -5.80 -11.90 -6.18
CA VAL A 229 -5.13 -13.20 -6.30
C VAL A 229 -4.96 -13.60 -7.76
N ALA A 230 -5.93 -13.28 -8.63
CA ALA A 230 -5.80 -13.51 -10.07
C ALA A 230 -4.71 -12.63 -10.69
N PHE A 231 -4.69 -11.34 -10.32
CA PHE A 231 -3.79 -10.34 -10.88
C PHE A 231 -2.92 -9.67 -9.81
N SER A 232 -1.62 -9.92 -9.93
CA SER A 232 -0.59 -9.26 -9.15
C SER A 232 -0.38 -7.83 -9.62
N THR A 233 -0.04 -6.94 -8.67
CA THR A 233 0.21 -5.52 -8.96
C THR A 233 1.69 -5.25 -8.95
N LEU A 234 2.22 -4.72 -10.06
CA LEU A 234 3.61 -4.33 -10.19
C LEU A 234 3.69 -2.84 -10.50
N THR A 235 4.34 -2.09 -9.61
CA THR A 235 4.64 -0.67 -9.82
C THR A 235 6.11 -0.52 -10.14
N VAL A 236 6.41 -0.01 -11.32
CA VAL A 236 7.79 0.20 -11.78
C VAL A 236 8.02 1.69 -11.95
N SER A 237 9.04 2.20 -11.26
CA SER A 237 9.51 3.58 -11.40
C SER A 237 10.84 3.57 -12.15
N PHE A 238 10.82 4.13 -13.35
CA PHE A 238 12.00 4.31 -14.18
C PHE A 238 12.63 5.68 -13.92
N PHE A 239 13.93 5.68 -13.70
CA PHE A 239 14.75 6.88 -13.51
C PHE A 239 15.81 6.94 -14.60
N SER A 240 16.03 8.13 -15.16
CA SER A 240 17.13 8.33 -16.10
C SER A 240 18.44 8.57 -15.37
N ASN A 241 19.51 7.89 -15.80
CA ASN A 241 20.88 8.28 -15.45
C ASN A 241 21.43 9.37 -16.39
N ALA A 242 20.65 9.82 -17.37
CA ALA A 242 21.09 10.87 -18.27
C ALA A 242 21.15 12.20 -17.50
N PRO A 243 22.22 13.00 -17.68
CA PRO A 243 22.25 14.36 -17.14
C PRO A 243 21.01 15.13 -17.64
N PRO A 244 20.44 16.02 -16.82
CA PRO A 244 19.30 16.83 -17.23
C PRO A 244 19.62 17.54 -18.55
N PRO A 245 18.63 17.71 -19.45
CA PRO A 245 18.87 18.38 -20.72
C PRO A 245 19.51 19.74 -20.43
N THR A 246 20.73 19.94 -20.91
CA THR A 246 21.44 21.20 -20.69
C THR A 246 20.58 22.30 -21.29
N PRO A 247 20.17 23.33 -20.52
CA PRO A 247 19.45 24.45 -21.11
C PRO A 247 20.29 24.98 -22.26
N GLY A 248 19.71 25.02 -23.46
CA GLY A 248 20.39 25.58 -24.63
C GLY A 248 20.92 26.97 -24.29
N PRO A 249 22.02 27.42 -24.94
CA PRO A 249 22.64 28.70 -24.59
C PRO A 249 21.56 29.78 -24.56
N MET A 250 21.38 30.39 -23.39
CA MET A 250 20.49 31.54 -23.27
C MET A 250 21.01 32.57 -24.26
N ARG A 251 20.26 32.81 -25.34
CA ARG A 251 20.58 33.90 -26.25
C ARG A 251 20.47 35.17 -25.42
N THR A 252 21.60 35.71 -24.96
CA THR A 252 21.66 37.05 -24.40
C THR A 252 21.04 37.96 -25.43
N ARG A 253 19.90 38.58 -25.11
CA ARG A 253 19.31 39.58 -26.00
C ARG A 253 20.36 40.64 -26.19
N SER A 254 20.75 40.86 -27.45
CA SER A 254 21.63 41.95 -27.78
C SER A 254 20.99 43.25 -27.33
N ARG A 255 21.79 44.18 -26.81
CA ARG A 255 21.36 45.56 -26.53
C ARG A 255 20.90 46.30 -27.79
N PHE A 256 21.19 45.73 -28.95
CA PHE A 256 20.79 46.24 -30.24
C PHE A 256 19.68 45.37 -30.82
N GLU A 257 18.47 45.93 -30.92
CA GLU A 257 17.28 45.23 -31.43
C GLU A 257 17.48 44.66 -32.84
N TRP A 258 18.27 45.35 -33.68
CA TRP A 258 18.56 44.87 -35.04
C TRP A 258 19.33 43.53 -35.06
N ILE A 259 20.16 43.26 -34.04
CA ILE A 259 20.93 42.00 -33.92
C ILE A 259 20.02 40.85 -33.47
N ASN A 260 18.97 41.15 -32.70
CA ASN A 260 17.99 40.15 -32.29
C ASN A 260 17.15 39.66 -33.47
N GLN A 261 16.98 40.49 -34.50
CA GLN A 261 16.21 40.17 -35.71
C GLN A 261 17.02 39.43 -36.79
N VAL A 262 18.30 39.76 -36.93
CA VAL A 262 19.19 39.22 -38.00
C VAL A 262 20.05 38.04 -37.50
N GLY A 263 20.33 37.98 -36.19
CA GLY A 263 21.24 37.01 -35.59
C GLY A 263 22.71 37.39 -35.75
N VAL A 264 23.49 37.22 -34.67
CA VAL A 264 24.92 37.60 -34.61
C VAL A 264 25.76 36.91 -35.69
N GLU A 265 25.38 35.70 -36.10
CA GLU A 265 26.15 34.88 -37.04
C GLU A 265 26.18 35.45 -38.47
N GLN A 266 25.16 36.20 -38.90
CA GLN A 266 25.17 36.85 -40.21
C GLN A 266 26.07 38.10 -40.27
N VAL A 267 26.42 38.68 -39.12
CA VAL A 267 27.21 39.92 -39.05
C VAL A 267 28.72 39.63 -39.08
N LEU A 268 29.15 38.47 -38.60
CA LEU A 268 30.57 38.10 -38.52
C LEU A 268 31.09 37.35 -39.74
N GLY A 269 30.23 36.90 -40.66
CA GLY A 269 30.62 36.17 -41.87
C GLY A 269 31.05 37.04 -43.06
N GLY A 270 31.20 38.36 -42.88
CA GLY A 270 31.38 39.33 -43.98
C GLY A 270 32.61 40.24 -43.89
N PHE A 271 33.61 39.90 -43.06
CA PHE A 271 34.89 40.62 -43.00
C PHE A 271 36.03 39.77 -43.56
#